data_AF-Q2IG48-F1
#
_entry.id   AF-Q2IG48-F1
#
_cell.length_a   1.000
_cell.length_b   1.000
_cell.length_c   1.000
_cell.angle_alpha   90.00
_cell.angle_beta   90.00
_cell.angle_gamma   90.00
#
_symmetry.space_group_name_H-M   'P 1'
#
loop_
_entity.id
_entity.type
_entity.pdbx_description
1 polymer ?
#
loop_
_entity_poly.entity_id
_entity_poly.type
_entity_poly.pdbx_seq_one_letter_code
_entity_poly.pdbx_strand_id
1 'polypeptide(L)'
;MRSVPDGRARLAREAFALVDGRITRPCALDEELRQRVDAFFDRLHGQPATGLYDAVMREVERPLISGALARARGVRSAAAEALGIDRGTLARRMRALGLDEP
;
A
#
# COMPACT_ATOMS: atom_id res chain seq x y z
N MET A 1 -2.57 25.00 13.68
CA MET A 1 -2.48 23.56 13.98
C MET A 1 -3.79 22.90 13.55
N ARG A 2 -3.93 22.49 12.28
CA ARG A 2 -5.14 21.75 11.85
C ARG A 2 -4.94 20.29 12.25
N SER A 3 -5.80 19.80 13.14
CA SER A 3 -5.94 18.37 13.40
C SER A 3 -6.32 17.71 12.08
N VAL A 4 -5.39 16.94 11.51
CA VAL A 4 -5.69 16.04 10.41
C VAL A 4 -6.67 15.03 11.01
N PRO A 5 -7.96 15.04 10.61
CA PRO A 5 -8.89 14.05 11.12
C PRO A 5 -8.32 12.68 10.79
N ASP A 6 -8.31 11.79 11.78
CA ASP A 6 -7.72 10.46 11.68
C ASP A 6 -8.21 9.78 10.39
N GLY A 7 -7.34 9.62 9.39
CA GLY A 7 -7.69 9.05 8.08
C GLY A 7 -8.35 7.68 8.23
N ARG A 8 -8.01 6.96 9.31
CA ARG A 8 -8.62 5.68 9.71
C ARG A 8 -10.12 5.81 10.00
N ALA A 9 -10.55 6.90 10.63
CA ALA A 9 -11.96 7.14 10.97
C ALA A 9 -12.82 7.51 9.75
N ARG A 10 -12.21 8.07 8.70
CA ARG A 10 -12.90 8.41 7.45
C ARG A 10 -13.02 7.19 6.53
N LEU A 11 -11.95 6.41 6.40
CA LEU A 11 -11.93 5.14 5.65
C LEU A 11 -12.92 4.10 6.22
N ALA A 12 -13.19 4.13 7.52
CA ALA A 12 -14.13 3.21 8.17
C ALA A 12 -15.60 3.45 7.76
N ARG A 13 -15.94 4.61 7.18
CA ARG A 13 -17.32 4.98 6.82
C ARG A 13 -17.62 4.87 5.32
N GLU A 14 -16.59 4.90 4.48
CA GLU A 14 -16.73 4.88 3.03
C GLU A 14 -16.27 3.51 2.50
N ALA A 15 -17.23 2.61 2.26
CA ALA A 15 -16.95 1.35 1.60
C ALA A 15 -16.49 1.61 0.16
N PHE A 16 -15.23 1.29 -0.14
CA PHE A 16 -14.72 1.29 -1.51
C PHE A 16 -15.11 -0.02 -2.21
N ALA A 17 -15.33 0.04 -3.51
CA ALA A 17 -15.62 -1.14 -4.33
C ALA A 17 -14.42 -1.46 -5.22
N LEU A 18 -14.03 -2.74 -5.28
CA LEU A 18 -13.08 -3.26 -6.25
C LEU A 18 -13.85 -3.82 -7.45
N VAL A 19 -13.73 -3.18 -8.61
CA VAL A 19 -14.35 -3.61 -9.87
C VAL A 19 -13.26 -3.73 -10.92
N ASP A 20 -13.05 -4.93 -11.46
CA ASP A 20 -12.00 -5.24 -12.45
C ASP A 20 -10.60 -4.77 -12.05
N GLY A 21 -10.24 -4.94 -10.77
CA GLY A 21 -8.95 -4.50 -10.22
C GLY A 21 -8.81 -2.98 -10.02
N ARG A 22 -9.90 -2.22 -10.19
CA ARG A 22 -9.95 -0.78 -9.94
C ARG A 22 -10.78 -0.46 -8.70
N ILE A 23 -10.27 0.43 -7.87
CA ILE A 23 -11.05 1.00 -6.76
C ILE A 23 -12.01 2.04 -7.36
N THR A 24 -13.32 1.90 -7.13
CA THR A 24 -14.38 2.75 -7.70
C THR A 24 -15.19 3.48 -6.61
N ARG A 25 -15.62 4.72 -6.92
CA ARG A 25 -16.13 5.82 -6.02
C ARG A 25 -15.02 6.68 -5.40
N PRO A 26 -15.26 7.94 -4.92
CA PRO A 26 -14.19 8.88 -4.61
C PRO A 26 -13.18 8.19 -3.70
N CYS A 27 -11.96 8.05 -4.20
CA CYS A 27 -11.00 7.12 -3.65
C CYS A 27 -10.35 7.79 -2.45
N ALA A 28 -10.92 7.58 -1.27
CA ALA A 28 -10.30 8.04 -0.02
C ALA A 28 -8.80 7.64 0.06
N LEU A 29 -8.43 6.51 -0.55
CA LEU A 29 -7.04 6.06 -0.67
C LEU A 29 -6.21 6.85 -1.71
N ASP A 30 -6.76 7.20 -2.89
CA ASP A 30 -5.99 7.97 -3.88
C ASP A 30 -5.68 9.37 -3.36
N GLU A 31 -6.70 10.01 -2.77
CA GLU A 31 -6.58 11.34 -2.19
C GLU A 31 -5.63 11.32 -0.98
N GLU A 32 -5.71 10.30 -0.11
CA GLU A 32 -4.79 10.18 1.03
C GLU A 32 -3.34 9.90 0.57
N LEU A 33 -3.14 9.08 -0.45
CA LEU A 33 -1.83 8.85 -1.02
C LEU A 33 -1.27 10.12 -1.67
N ARG A 34 -2.08 10.86 -2.42
CA ARG A 34 -1.69 12.14 -3.04
C ARG A 34 -1.20 13.13 -1.99
N GLN A 35 -2.00 13.37 -0.93
CA GLN A 35 -1.63 14.27 0.14
C GLN A 35 -0.30 13.89 0.82
N ARG A 36 -0.04 12.58 0.99
CA ARG A 36 1.22 12.10 1.57
C ARG A 36 2.40 12.20 0.62
N VAL A 37 2.20 11.91 -0.66
CA VAL A 37 3.23 12.02 -1.70
C VAL A 37 3.65 13.48 -1.89
N ASP A 38 2.69 14.41 -1.95
CA ASP A 38 2.98 15.84 -2.04
C ASP A 38 3.82 16.31 -0.84
N ALA A 39 3.41 15.95 0.40
CA ALA A 39 4.17 16.27 1.60
C ALA A 39 5.56 15.62 1.65
N PHE A 40 5.73 14.43 1.03
CA PHE A 40 7.04 13.79 0.89
C PHE A 40 7.94 14.59 -0.07
N PHE A 41 7.41 15.03 -1.22
CA PHE A 41 8.17 15.83 -2.18
C PHE A 41 8.59 17.18 -1.59
N ASP A 42 7.72 17.84 -0.83
CA ASP A 42 8.05 19.09 -0.13
C ASP A 42 9.25 18.92 0.82
N ARG A 43 9.34 17.78 1.51
CA ARG A 43 10.43 17.45 2.45
C ARG A 43 11.72 17.03 1.75
N LEU A 44 11.65 16.58 0.50
CA LEU A 44 12.83 16.22 -0.27
C LEU A 44 13.69 17.45 -0.60
N HIS A 45 13.13 18.67 -0.47
CA HIS A 45 13.84 19.95 -0.63
C HIS A 45 14.70 20.02 -1.91
N GLY A 46 14.27 19.38 -2.99
CA GLY A 46 14.98 19.37 -4.28
C GLY A 46 16.25 18.53 -4.32
N GLN A 47 16.52 17.66 -3.33
CA GLN A 47 17.63 16.72 -3.43
C GLN A 47 17.37 15.69 -4.55
N PRO A 48 18.35 15.42 -5.43
CA PRO A 48 18.20 14.40 -6.46
C PRO A 48 18.14 13.02 -5.82
N ALA A 49 16.92 12.50 -5.65
CA ALA A 49 16.69 11.15 -5.15
C ALA A 49 16.68 10.16 -6.33
N THR A 50 17.79 9.46 -6.54
CA THR A 50 17.79 8.25 -7.36
C THR A 50 17.07 7.13 -6.61
N GLY A 51 16.25 6.34 -7.30
CA GLY A 51 15.50 5.23 -6.69
C GLY A 51 14.26 5.64 -5.90
N LEU A 52 13.75 6.86 -6.10
CA LEU A 52 12.55 7.32 -5.40
C LEU A 52 11.33 6.42 -5.63
N TYR A 53 11.12 5.99 -6.88
CA TYR A 53 10.02 5.08 -7.22
C TYR A 53 10.07 3.80 -6.38
N ASP A 54 11.24 3.16 -6.31
CA ASP A 54 11.42 1.92 -5.54
C ASP A 54 11.23 2.15 -4.04
N ALA A 55 11.72 3.27 -3.50
CA ALA A 55 11.54 3.62 -2.10
C ALA A 55 10.05 3.77 -1.75
N VAL A 56 9.30 4.56 -2.53
CA VAL A 56 7.87 4.76 -2.31
C VAL A 56 7.09 3.46 -2.50
N MET A 57 7.40 2.69 -3.55
CA MET A 57 6.73 1.41 -3.79
C MET A 57 6.98 0.41 -2.67
N ARG A 58 8.17 0.36 -2.07
CA ARG A 58 8.42 -0.50 -0.89
C ARG A 58 7.55 -0.11 0.31
N GLU A 59 7.38 1.19 0.56
CA GLU A 59 6.53 1.69 1.65
C GLU A 59 5.04 1.41 1.44
N VAL A 60 4.58 1.34 0.19
CA VAL A 60 3.19 0.99 -0.15
C VAL A 60 2.99 -0.53 -0.16
N GLU A 61 3.91 -1.29 -0.74
CA GLU A 61 3.78 -2.74 -0.91
C GLU A 61 3.90 -3.50 0.41
N ARG A 62 4.77 -3.05 1.33
CA ARG A 62 4.95 -3.69 2.65
C ARG A 62 3.62 -3.81 3.42
N PRO A 63 2.88 -2.74 3.74
CA PRO A 63 1.63 -2.85 4.49
C PRO A 63 0.54 -3.61 3.72
N LEU A 64 0.52 -3.50 2.39
CA LEU A 64 -0.43 -4.24 1.55
C LEU A 64 -0.22 -5.76 1.65
N ILE A 65 1.03 -6.21 1.46
CA ILE A 65 1.38 -7.63 1.49
C ILE A 65 1.27 -8.18 2.91
N SER A 66 1.79 -7.48 3.92
CA SER A 66 1.65 -7.89 5.32
C SER A 66 0.17 -7.99 5.74
N GLY A 67 -0.67 -7.04 5.32
CA GLY A 67 -2.11 -7.06 5.59
C GLY A 67 -2.85 -8.23 4.92
N ALA A 68 -2.44 -8.60 3.70
CA ALA A 68 -2.97 -9.77 3.00
C ALA A 68 -2.52 -11.07 3.67
N LEU A 69 -1.24 -11.20 4.04
CA LEU A 69 -0.72 -12.36 4.77
C LEU A 69 -1.43 -12.56 6.12
N ALA A 70 -1.65 -11.48 6.88
CA ALA A 70 -2.37 -11.54 8.14
C ALA A 70 -3.81 -12.04 7.97
N ARG A 71 -4.54 -11.51 6.98
CA ARG A 71 -5.92 -11.97 6.64
C ARG A 71 -5.94 -13.42 6.15
N ALA A 72 -4.92 -13.84 5.42
CA ALA A 72 -4.73 -15.20 4.95
C ALA A 72 -4.12 -16.13 6.01
N ARG A 73 -3.94 -15.69 7.27
CA ARG A 73 -3.33 -16.47 8.36
C ARG A 73 -1.96 -17.06 7.98
N GLY A 74 -1.16 -16.31 7.23
CA GLY A 74 0.17 -16.74 6.75
C GLY A 74 0.14 -17.64 5.50
N VAL A 75 -1.03 -18.03 4.99
CA VAL A 75 -1.14 -18.89 3.80
C VAL A 75 -0.84 -18.07 2.54
N ARG A 76 0.36 -18.25 1.99
CA ARG A 76 0.86 -17.47 0.83
C ARG A 76 -0.01 -17.60 -0.42
N SER A 77 -0.61 -18.77 -0.70
CA SER A 77 -1.51 -18.92 -1.86
C SER A 77 -2.76 -18.07 -1.72
N ALA A 78 -3.42 -18.12 -0.55
CA ALA A 78 -4.61 -17.32 -0.29
C ALA A 78 -4.30 -15.82 -0.27
N ALA A 79 -3.12 -15.42 0.22
CA ALA A 79 -2.68 -14.03 0.12
C ALA A 79 -2.45 -13.58 -1.34
N ALA A 80 -1.83 -14.44 -2.16
CA ALA A 80 -1.60 -14.14 -3.58
C ALA A 80 -2.92 -14.01 -4.35
N GLU A 81 -3.87 -14.92 -4.08
CA GLU A 81 -5.22 -14.89 -4.64
C GLU A 81 -5.97 -13.61 -4.25
N ALA A 82 -5.95 -13.25 -2.96
CA ALA A 82 -6.57 -12.02 -2.47
C ALA A 82 -5.96 -10.74 -3.08
N LEU A 83 -4.66 -10.76 -3.38
CA LEU A 83 -3.96 -9.66 -4.04
C LEU A 83 -4.12 -9.68 -5.57
N GLY A 84 -4.64 -10.75 -6.16
CA GLY A 84 -4.75 -10.89 -7.62
C GLY A 84 -3.40 -10.99 -8.34
N ILE A 85 -2.37 -11.55 -7.69
CA ILE A 85 -1.03 -11.72 -8.28
C ILE A 85 -0.61 -13.17 -8.28
N ASP A 86 0.31 -13.53 -9.18
CA ASP A 86 0.93 -14.85 -9.18
C ASP A 86 1.73 -15.12 -7.88
N ARG A 87 1.77 -16.39 -7.46
CA ARG A 87 2.45 -16.83 -6.24
C ARG A 87 3.96 -16.59 -6.29
N GLY A 88 4.58 -16.75 -7.45
CA GLY A 88 6.00 -16.43 -7.69
C GLY A 88 6.27 -14.93 -7.60
N THR A 89 5.34 -14.10 -8.08
CA THR A 89 5.39 -12.65 -7.89
C THR A 89 5.30 -12.27 -6.42
N LEU A 90 4.35 -12.82 -5.67
CA LEU A 90 4.25 -12.60 -4.22
C LEU A 90 5.55 -13.00 -3.51
N ALA A 91 6.12 -14.17 -3.82
CA ALA A 91 7.35 -14.65 -3.20
C ALA A 91 8.54 -13.71 -3.46
N ARG A 92 8.69 -13.19 -4.69
CA ARG A 92 9.74 -12.21 -5.02
C ARG A 92 9.56 -10.91 -4.24
N ARG A 93 8.32 -10.40 -4.14
CA ARG A 93 8.03 -9.18 -3.38
C ARG A 93 8.27 -9.38 -1.89
N MET A 94 7.89 -10.51 -1.31
CA MET A 94 8.15 -10.82 0.10
C MET A 94 9.66 -10.77 0.42
N ARG A 95 10.51 -11.39 -0.41
CA ARG A 95 11.98 -11.33 -0.28
C ARG A 95 12.52 -9.91 -0.35
N ALA A 96 12.08 -9.13 -1.34
CA ALA A 96 12.51 -7.74 -1.50
C ALA A 96 12.12 -6.85 -0.30
N LEU A 97 11.07 -7.24 0.43
CA LEU A 97 10.56 -6.55 1.60
C LEU A 97 11.03 -7.19 2.93
N GLY A 98 11.78 -8.29 2.92
CA GLY A 98 12.14 -9.02 4.14
C GLY A 98 10.92 -9.50 4.92
N LEU A 99 9.91 -10.03 4.22
CA LEU A 99 8.68 -10.60 4.80
C LEU A 99 8.67 -12.14 4.74
N ASP A 100 9.77 -12.75 4.33
CA ASP A 100 9.90 -14.19 4.13
C ASP A 100 10.66 -14.91 5.26
N GLU A 101 11.19 -14.17 6.24
CA GLU A 101 11.72 -14.72 7.50
C GLU A 101 10.60 -15.13 8.47
N PRO A 102 10.80 -16.23 9.24
CA PRO A 102 9.82 -16.79 10.17
C PRO A 102 9.53 -15.91 11.39
#